data_AF-A0A0D9Z7J3-F1
#
_entry.id   AF-A0A0D9Z7J3-F1
#
_cell.length_a   1.000
_cell.length_b   1.000
_cell.length_c   1.000
_cell.angle_alpha   90.00
_cell.angle_beta   90.00
_cell.angle_gamma   90.00
#
_symmetry.space_group_name_H-M   'P 1'
#
loop_
_entity.id
_entity.type
_entity.pdbx_description
1 polymer ?
#
loop_
_entity_poly.entity_id
_entity_poly.type
_entity_poly.pdbx_seq_one_letter_code
_entity_poly.pdbx_strand_id
1 'polypeptide(L)'
;MAAAAAAADAGSDPSAALAAAAAATSTCAHCQREIPSSNIDLHSAHCARNLQKCEHCGEMVARKLMDEHFNESHAPVNCTLCKEIVTREIWDLHKSEQCPQRIVACEYCEFELPAVELHEHQDVCGNRTEFCQTCKKYVRLREWIGHEIQCHANANANANASAQTSSARIIPEREVRPPPPVRPPRPMHGAQHKRLLFTIAVTGIAVMIGSILFQREESF
;
A
#
# COMPACT_ATOMS: atom_id res chain seq x y z
N MET A 1 -82.76 7.52 6.12
CA MET A 1 -82.87 7.37 4.66
C MET A 1 -81.48 7.10 4.12
N ALA A 2 -81.35 6.01 3.37
CA ALA A 2 -80.29 5.60 2.44
C ALA A 2 -78.82 5.56 2.90
N ALA A 3 -78.29 4.34 2.83
CA ALA A 3 -76.90 3.96 2.94
C ALA A 3 -76.14 4.14 1.61
N ALA A 4 -74.81 4.24 1.73
CA ALA A 4 -73.74 3.77 0.86
C ALA A 4 -74.01 3.55 -0.65
N ALA A 5 -73.15 4.14 -1.49
CA ALA A 5 -72.13 3.37 -2.23
C ALA A 5 -71.29 4.32 -3.10
N ALA A 6 -69.97 4.16 -2.98
CA ALA A 6 -68.97 4.69 -3.87
C ALA A 6 -68.96 3.92 -5.20
N ALA A 7 -68.77 4.63 -6.31
CA ALA A 7 -68.21 4.08 -7.53
C ALA A 7 -67.22 5.12 -8.07
N ALA A 8 -65.94 4.78 -7.97
CA ALA A 8 -64.83 5.58 -8.46
C ALA A 8 -64.83 5.58 -9.99
N ASP A 9 -64.76 6.77 -10.56
CA ASP A 9 -64.44 7.04 -11.95
C ASP A 9 -62.98 6.65 -12.21
N ALA A 10 -62.77 5.58 -12.96
CA ALA A 10 -61.45 5.17 -13.42
C ALA A 10 -61.06 6.07 -14.59
N GLY A 11 -60.57 7.27 -14.28
CA GLY A 11 -59.84 8.11 -15.21
C GLY A 11 -58.63 7.33 -15.74
N SER A 12 -58.72 6.88 -16.99
CA SER A 12 -57.58 6.36 -17.74
C SER A 12 -56.65 7.53 -18.05
N ASP A 13 -55.64 7.73 -17.21
CA ASP A 13 -54.55 8.68 -17.48
C ASP A 13 -53.83 8.28 -18.78
N PRO A 14 -53.79 9.14 -19.82
CA PRO A 14 -53.03 8.86 -21.04
C PRO A 14 -51.50 8.91 -20.84
N SER A 15 -51.05 9.21 -19.62
CA SER A 15 -49.64 9.31 -19.25
C SER A 15 -48.95 7.93 -19.09
N ALA A 16 -49.69 6.89 -18.71
CA ALA A 16 -49.12 5.54 -18.55
C ALA A 16 -48.89 4.80 -19.89
N ALA A 17 -49.68 5.13 -20.92
CA ALA A 17 -49.46 4.59 -22.26
C ALA A 17 -48.23 5.21 -22.95
N LEU A 18 -47.82 6.42 -22.55
CA LEU A 18 -46.66 7.10 -23.11
C LEU A 18 -45.33 6.65 -22.46
N ALA A 19 -45.38 6.03 -21.28
CA ALA A 19 -44.21 5.47 -20.59
C ALA A 19 -43.94 3.99 -20.93
N ALA A 20 -44.93 3.25 -21.44
CA ALA A 20 -44.79 1.86 -21.89
C ALA A 20 -44.21 1.73 -23.32
N ALA A 21 -43.94 2.85 -23.99
CA ALA A 21 -43.02 2.93 -25.13
C ALA A 21 -41.58 3.19 -24.64
N ALA A 22 -41.17 2.56 -23.54
CA ALA A 22 -39.78 2.32 -23.22
C ALA A 22 -39.19 1.65 -24.47
N ALA A 23 -38.45 2.43 -25.27
CA ALA A 23 -38.03 2.05 -26.61
C ALA A 23 -37.46 0.64 -26.55
N ALA A 24 -38.16 -0.33 -27.15
CA ALA A 24 -37.68 -1.72 -27.17
C ALA A 24 -36.21 -1.68 -27.55
N THR A 25 -35.32 -2.23 -26.74
CA THR A 25 -33.88 -2.26 -27.01
C THR A 25 -33.50 -3.62 -27.55
N SER A 26 -32.52 -3.65 -28.44
CA SER A 26 -31.90 -4.84 -28.99
C SER A 26 -30.40 -4.78 -28.73
N THR A 27 -29.78 -5.92 -28.43
CA THR A 27 -28.34 -5.99 -28.18
C THR A 27 -27.58 -6.10 -29.50
N CYS A 28 -26.56 -5.26 -29.70
CA CYS A 28 -25.70 -5.36 -30.86
C CYS A 28 -24.77 -6.57 -30.76
N ALA A 29 -24.78 -7.46 -31.76
CA ALA A 29 -23.91 -8.65 -31.77
C ALA A 29 -22.40 -8.33 -31.77
N HIS A 30 -22.00 -7.13 -32.22
CA HIS A 30 -20.59 -6.75 -32.37
C HIS A 30 -19.99 -6.08 -31.13
N CYS A 31 -20.70 -5.12 -30.50
CA CYS A 31 -20.22 -4.43 -29.29
C CYS A 31 -20.94 -4.86 -28.00
N GLN A 32 -21.94 -5.75 -28.11
CA GLN A 32 -22.75 -6.27 -27.00
C GLN A 32 -23.45 -5.20 -26.15
N ARG A 33 -23.67 -4.00 -26.71
CA ARG A 33 -24.43 -2.92 -26.05
C ARG A 33 -25.91 -2.98 -26.43
N GLU A 34 -26.78 -2.59 -25.50
CA GLU A 34 -28.20 -2.38 -25.75
C GLU A 34 -28.43 -1.08 -26.51
N ILE A 35 -29.12 -1.16 -27.64
CA ILE A 35 -29.41 -0.05 -28.54
C ILE A 35 -30.91 -0.07 -28.82
N PRO A 36 -31.60 1.08 -28.91
CA PRO A 36 -33.00 1.12 -29.33
C PRO A 36 -33.22 0.31 -30.62
N SER A 37 -34.17 -0.61 -30.60
CA SER A 37 -34.49 -1.53 -31.70
C SER A 37 -34.83 -0.80 -32.99
N SER A 38 -35.36 0.43 -32.92
CA SER A 38 -35.58 1.27 -34.10
C SER A 38 -34.29 1.69 -34.82
N ASN A 39 -33.15 1.71 -34.12
CA ASN A 39 -31.87 2.19 -34.62
C ASN A 39 -30.79 1.08 -34.68
N ILE A 40 -31.13 -0.18 -34.35
CA ILE A 40 -30.16 -1.28 -34.25
C ILE A 40 -29.45 -1.58 -35.58
N ASP A 41 -30.13 -1.46 -36.71
CA ASP A 41 -29.54 -1.73 -38.04
C ASP A 41 -28.52 -0.65 -38.42
N LEU A 42 -28.84 0.62 -38.18
CA LEU A 42 -27.91 1.72 -38.40
C LEU A 42 -26.70 1.60 -37.46
N HIS A 43 -26.95 1.29 -36.18
CA HIS A 43 -25.90 1.08 -35.21
C HIS A 43 -25.01 -0.09 -35.59
N SER A 44 -25.56 -1.25 -35.95
CA SER A 44 -24.77 -2.45 -36.26
C SER A 44 -23.83 -2.21 -37.44
N ALA A 45 -24.32 -1.57 -38.51
CA ALA A 45 -23.52 -1.19 -39.65
C ALA A 45 -22.43 -0.17 -39.30
N HIS A 46 -22.71 0.80 -38.42
CA HIS A 46 -21.71 1.77 -37.97
C HIS A 46 -20.67 1.13 -37.03
N CYS A 47 -21.13 0.32 -36.09
CA CYS A 47 -20.34 -0.37 -35.08
C CYS A 47 -19.35 -1.34 -35.72
N ALA A 48 -19.80 -2.24 -36.59
CA ALA A 48 -18.94 -3.21 -37.24
C ALA A 48 -17.85 -2.55 -38.12
N ARG A 49 -18.19 -1.45 -38.79
CA ARG A 49 -17.26 -0.71 -39.65
C ARG A 49 -16.24 0.13 -38.89
N ASN A 50 -16.63 0.76 -37.78
CA ASN A 50 -15.79 1.80 -37.15
C ASN A 50 -15.21 1.40 -35.79
N LEU A 51 -15.82 0.44 -35.09
CA LEU A 51 -15.36 0.00 -33.78
C LEU A 51 -14.73 -1.40 -33.90
N GLN A 52 -13.80 -1.69 -33.01
CA GLN A 52 -13.18 -3.01 -32.85
C GLN A 52 -12.90 -3.24 -31.37
N LYS A 53 -12.96 -4.50 -30.94
CA LYS A 53 -12.58 -4.90 -29.59
C LYS A 53 -11.05 -4.97 -29.48
N CYS A 54 -10.47 -4.31 -28.48
CA CYS A 54 -9.04 -4.42 -28.18
C CYS A 54 -8.71 -5.86 -27.72
N GLU A 55 -7.63 -6.43 -28.23
CA GLU A 55 -7.21 -7.81 -27.89
C GLU A 55 -6.59 -7.92 -26.50
N HIS A 56 -6.12 -6.80 -25.92
CA HIS A 56 -5.47 -6.77 -24.61
C HIS A 56 -6.46 -6.53 -23.46
N CYS A 57 -7.32 -5.51 -23.54
CA CYS A 57 -8.29 -5.19 -22.47
C CYS A 57 -9.74 -5.60 -22.79
N GLY A 58 -10.06 -5.93 -24.05
CA GLY A 58 -11.43 -6.24 -24.45
C GLY A 58 -12.36 -5.03 -24.60
N GLU A 59 -11.85 -3.80 -24.53
CA GLU A 59 -12.67 -2.60 -24.72
C GLU A 59 -13.00 -2.34 -26.19
N MET A 60 -14.18 -1.77 -26.46
CA MET A 60 -14.58 -1.37 -27.81
C MET A 60 -14.02 0.02 -28.14
N VAL A 61 -13.01 0.05 -29.00
CA VAL A 61 -12.29 1.27 -29.42
C VAL A 61 -12.53 1.53 -30.91
N ALA A 62 -12.50 2.81 -31.32
CA ALA A 62 -12.56 3.16 -32.73
C ALA A 62 -11.33 2.64 -33.46
N ARG A 63 -11.52 1.97 -34.61
CA ARG A 63 -10.42 1.38 -35.40
C ARG A 63 -9.31 2.37 -35.72
N LYS A 64 -9.67 3.63 -35.98
CA LYS A 64 -8.72 4.71 -36.27
C LYS A 64 -7.86 5.13 -35.07
N LEU A 65 -8.34 4.87 -33.85
CA LEU A 65 -7.68 5.22 -32.60
C LEU A 65 -7.07 4.00 -31.91
N MET A 66 -7.07 2.83 -32.56
CA MET A 66 -6.61 1.59 -31.93
C MET A 66 -5.11 1.64 -31.64
N ASP A 67 -4.33 2.24 -32.53
CA ASP A 67 -2.88 2.41 -32.34
C ASP A 67 -2.58 3.38 -31.18
N GLU A 68 -3.33 4.47 -31.07
CA GLU A 68 -3.22 5.43 -29.98
C GLU A 68 -3.59 4.78 -28.64
N HIS A 69 -4.72 4.08 -28.58
CA HIS A 69 -5.13 3.29 -27.42
C HIS A 69 -4.08 2.26 -27.00
N PHE A 70 -3.49 1.53 -27.96
CA PHE A 70 -2.42 0.59 -27.68
C PHE A 70 -1.22 1.30 -27.06
N ASN A 71 -0.74 2.39 -27.66
CA ASN A 71 0.40 3.16 -27.14
C ASN A 71 0.16 3.73 -25.74
N GLU A 72 -1.07 4.18 -25.48
CA GLU A 72 -1.45 4.80 -24.21
C GLU A 72 -1.86 3.81 -23.12
N SER A 73 -2.22 2.58 -23.45
CA SER A 73 -2.80 1.63 -22.47
C SER A 73 -2.05 0.31 -22.36
N HIS A 74 -1.36 -0.11 -23.41
CA HIS A 74 -0.76 -1.46 -23.50
C HIS A 74 0.71 -1.48 -23.89
N ALA A 75 1.19 -0.45 -24.60
CA ALA A 75 2.56 -0.43 -25.08
C ALA A 75 3.55 -0.53 -23.90
N PRO A 76 4.63 -1.30 -24.07
CA PRO A 76 5.68 -1.39 -23.09
C PRO A 76 6.29 -0.02 -22.79
N VAL A 77 6.62 0.19 -21.51
CA VAL A 77 7.18 1.44 -20.99
C VAL A 77 8.64 1.21 -20.63
N ASN A 78 9.49 2.19 -20.89
CA ASN A 78 10.89 2.15 -20.49
C ASN A 78 11.05 2.66 -19.05
N CYS A 79 11.72 1.87 -18.20
CA CYS A 79 12.06 2.28 -16.85
C CYS A 79 13.16 3.34 -16.85
N THR A 80 12.88 4.51 -16.25
CA THR A 80 13.88 5.59 -16.15
C THR A 80 15.08 5.25 -15.27
N LEU A 81 14.94 4.29 -14.35
CA LEU A 81 15.98 3.90 -13.41
C LEU A 81 16.89 2.81 -13.98
N CYS A 82 16.33 1.68 -14.45
CA CYS A 82 17.11 0.55 -14.97
C CYS A 82 17.24 0.52 -16.51
N LYS A 83 16.51 1.37 -17.24
CA LYS A 83 16.47 1.45 -18.71
C LYS A 83 15.91 0.21 -19.42
N GLU A 84 15.31 -0.71 -18.68
CA GLU A 84 14.65 -1.89 -19.23
C GLU A 84 13.26 -1.53 -19.76
N ILE A 85 12.86 -2.24 -20.83
CA ILE A 85 11.52 -2.13 -21.40
C ILE A 85 10.62 -3.15 -20.68
N VAL A 86 9.55 -2.66 -20.07
CA VAL A 86 8.67 -3.41 -19.19
C VAL A 86 7.24 -3.33 -19.72
N THR A 87 6.49 -4.43 -19.68
CA THR A 87 5.08 -4.41 -20.12
C THR A 87 4.24 -3.56 -19.18
N ARG A 88 3.17 -2.95 -19.71
CA ARG A 88 2.34 -2.03 -18.94
C ARG A 88 1.62 -2.70 -17.76
N GLU A 89 1.25 -3.96 -17.92
CA GLU A 89 0.59 -4.78 -16.89
C GLU A 89 1.45 -4.98 -15.64
N ILE A 90 2.77 -5.13 -15.80
CA ILE A 90 3.70 -5.35 -14.68
C ILE A 90 4.44 -4.08 -14.27
N TRP A 91 4.14 -2.93 -14.89
CA TRP A 91 4.86 -1.67 -14.66
C TRP A 91 4.82 -1.24 -13.20
N ASP A 92 3.67 -1.34 -12.54
CA ASP A 92 3.51 -0.97 -11.13
C ASP A 92 4.35 -1.87 -10.21
N LEU A 93 4.33 -3.18 -10.47
CA LEU A 93 5.12 -4.16 -9.72
C LEU A 93 6.63 -4.00 -9.98
N HIS A 94 7.01 -3.66 -11.22
CA HIS A 94 8.38 -3.34 -11.53
C HIS A 94 8.86 -2.13 -10.74
N LYS A 95 8.08 -1.05 -10.72
CA LYS A 95 8.43 0.18 -10.01
C LYS A 95 8.54 -0.02 -8.50
N SER A 96 7.66 -0.82 -7.90
CA SER A 96 7.63 -1.03 -6.44
C SER A 96 8.64 -2.07 -5.96
N GLU A 97 8.82 -3.17 -6.69
CA GLU A 97 9.49 -4.36 -6.16
C GLU A 97 10.58 -4.96 -7.05
N GLN A 98 10.42 -4.94 -8.37
CA GLN A 98 11.34 -5.69 -9.25
C GLN A 98 12.49 -4.85 -9.79
N CYS A 99 12.34 -3.53 -9.87
CA CYS A 99 13.37 -2.66 -10.41
C CYS A 99 14.65 -2.77 -9.56
N PRO A 100 15.79 -3.17 -10.14
CA PRO A 100 17.05 -3.33 -9.42
C PRO A 100 17.64 -1.98 -8.97
N GLN A 101 17.26 -0.91 -9.68
CA GLN A 101 17.70 0.45 -9.42
C GLN A 101 16.72 1.24 -8.55
N ARG A 102 15.67 0.60 -8.00
CA ARG A 102 14.77 1.27 -7.06
C ARG A 102 15.54 1.63 -5.78
N ILE A 103 15.21 2.77 -5.20
CA ILE A 103 15.84 3.24 -3.98
C ILE A 103 15.15 2.59 -2.77
N VAL A 104 15.95 1.94 -1.92
CA VAL A 104 15.49 1.27 -0.70
C VAL A 104 16.41 1.65 0.44
N ALA A 105 15.83 1.90 1.62
CA ALA A 105 16.59 2.20 2.82
C ALA A 105 17.15 0.92 3.48
N CYS A 106 18.39 0.99 3.94
CA CYS A 106 18.98 -0.05 4.78
C CYS A 106 18.22 -0.20 6.10
N GLU A 107 17.84 -1.42 6.48
CA GLU A 107 17.11 -1.72 7.73
C GLU A 107 17.91 -1.37 9.00
N TYR A 108 19.23 -1.25 8.89
CA TYR A 108 20.13 -1.03 10.03
C TYR A 108 20.55 0.44 10.19
N CYS A 109 20.81 1.14 9.08
CA CYS A 109 21.32 2.51 9.12
C CYS A 109 20.48 3.54 8.37
N GLU A 110 19.36 3.12 7.78
CA GLU A 110 18.39 3.98 7.06
C GLU A 110 18.99 4.70 5.84
N PHE A 111 20.20 4.33 5.42
CA PHE A 111 20.83 4.89 4.23
C PHE A 111 20.13 4.36 2.96
N GLU A 112 19.76 5.28 2.07
CA GLU A 112 19.06 5.00 0.82
C GLU A 112 20.05 4.58 -0.27
N LEU A 113 19.81 3.40 -0.85
CA LEU A 113 20.67 2.80 -1.87
C LEU A 113 19.82 2.14 -2.96
N PRO A 114 20.38 1.95 -4.18
CA PRO A 114 19.79 1.05 -5.17
C PRO A 114 19.61 -0.36 -4.59
N ALA A 115 18.49 -1.01 -4.89
CA ALA A 115 18.18 -2.35 -4.39
C ALA A 115 19.25 -3.39 -4.74
N VAL A 116 19.93 -3.23 -5.89
CA VAL A 116 21.05 -4.09 -6.30
C VAL A 116 22.25 -4.02 -5.36
N GLU A 117 22.50 -2.89 -4.71
CA GLU A 117 23.63 -2.70 -3.78
C GLU A 117 23.24 -2.97 -2.32
N LEU A 118 21.94 -3.02 -2.03
CA LEU A 118 21.41 -3.10 -0.66
C LEU A 118 21.89 -4.35 0.08
N HIS A 119 21.93 -5.51 -0.58
CA HIS A 119 22.29 -6.77 0.05
C HIS A 119 23.74 -6.76 0.55
N GLU A 120 24.68 -6.38 -0.32
CA GLU A 120 26.11 -6.26 0.04
C GLU A 120 26.32 -5.23 1.14
N HIS A 121 25.59 -4.10 1.08
CA HIS A 121 25.62 -3.10 2.13
C HIS A 121 25.10 -3.66 3.47
N GLN A 122 23.98 -4.38 3.48
CA GLN A 122 23.37 -4.94 4.70
C GLN A 122 24.25 -5.99 5.36
N ASP A 123 25.02 -6.76 4.60
CA ASP A 123 25.97 -7.73 5.15
C ASP A 123 27.10 -7.06 5.94
N VAL A 124 27.61 -5.94 5.45
CA VAL A 124 28.64 -5.16 6.17
C VAL A 124 27.99 -4.34 7.30
N CYS A 125 26.91 -3.64 7.01
CA CYS A 125 26.24 -2.73 7.94
C CYS A 125 25.65 -3.47 9.15
N GLY A 126 25.03 -4.63 8.92
CA GLY A 126 24.43 -5.44 9.99
C GLY A 126 25.45 -6.03 10.96
N ASN A 127 26.70 -6.23 10.51
CA ASN A 127 27.81 -6.73 11.32
C ASN A 127 28.48 -5.65 12.18
N ARG A 128 28.23 -4.36 11.90
CA ARG A 128 28.67 -3.27 12.77
C ARG A 128 28.07 -3.45 14.16
N THR A 129 28.80 -3.04 15.18
CA THR A 129 28.36 -3.12 16.59
C THR A 129 28.08 -1.73 17.16
N GLU A 130 27.09 -1.66 18.04
CA GLU A 130 26.77 -0.50 18.87
C GLU A 130 26.90 -0.88 20.35
N PHE A 131 27.16 0.12 21.18
CA PHE A 131 27.37 -0.10 22.61
C PHE A 131 26.05 -0.03 23.39
N CYS A 132 25.65 -1.12 24.04
CA CYS A 132 24.50 -1.13 24.91
C CYS A 132 24.84 -0.50 26.27
N GLN A 133 24.11 0.56 26.62
CA GLN A 133 24.33 1.27 27.88
C GLN A 133 23.83 0.50 29.11
N THR A 134 22.91 -0.44 28.94
CA THR A 134 22.30 -1.21 30.03
C THR A 134 23.22 -2.35 30.49
N CYS A 135 23.68 -3.19 29.56
CA CYS A 135 24.54 -4.34 29.89
C CYS A 135 26.04 -4.08 29.67
N LYS A 136 26.41 -2.90 29.14
CA LYS A 136 27.79 -2.48 28.85
C LYS A 136 28.53 -3.41 27.88
N LYS A 137 27.81 -4.02 26.92
CA LYS A 137 28.36 -4.89 25.88
C LYS A 137 28.16 -4.26 24.50
N TYR A 138 29.08 -4.58 23.58
CA TYR A 138 28.90 -4.32 22.16
C TYR A 138 27.99 -5.37 21.54
N VAL A 139 26.99 -4.92 20.79
CA VAL A 139 25.94 -5.76 20.19
C VAL A 139 25.86 -5.41 18.72
N ARG A 140 25.76 -6.42 17.84
CA ARG A 140 25.64 -6.21 16.39
C ARG A 140 24.29 -5.59 16.04
N LEU A 141 24.24 -4.73 15.02
CA LEU A 141 22.98 -4.09 14.60
C LEU A 141 21.92 -5.12 14.23
N ARG A 142 22.27 -6.20 13.51
CA ARG A 142 21.35 -7.28 13.16
C ARG A 142 20.74 -7.98 14.40
N GLU A 143 21.47 -8.02 15.51
CA GLU A 143 21.06 -8.67 16.75
C GLU A 143 20.40 -7.69 17.74
N TRP A 144 20.37 -6.39 17.43
CA TRP A 144 19.99 -5.34 18.37
C TRP A 144 18.56 -5.48 18.88
N ILE A 145 17.61 -5.82 18.02
CA ILE A 145 16.20 -6.00 18.41
C ILE A 145 16.04 -7.16 19.40
N GLY A 146 16.70 -8.30 19.12
CA GLY A 146 16.69 -9.44 20.04
C GLY A 146 17.38 -9.11 21.36
N HIS A 147 18.49 -8.36 21.31
CA HIS A 147 19.19 -7.89 22.48
C HIS A 147 18.34 -6.94 23.33
N GLU A 148 17.65 -5.98 22.72
CA GLU A 148 16.80 -5.00 23.42
C GLU A 148 15.76 -5.72 24.29
N ILE A 149 15.05 -6.69 23.71
CA ILE A 149 14.01 -7.47 24.42
C ILE A 149 14.61 -8.21 25.63
N GLN A 150 15.74 -8.90 25.44
CA GLN A 150 16.34 -9.74 26.49
C GLN A 150 17.11 -8.91 27.54
N CYS A 151 17.78 -7.85 27.12
CA CYS A 151 18.60 -7.01 27.99
C CYS A 151 17.73 -6.18 28.94
N HIS A 152 16.61 -5.63 28.45
CA HIS A 152 15.69 -4.88 29.29
C HIS A 152 14.89 -5.79 30.24
N ALA A 153 14.56 -7.02 29.81
CA ALA A 153 13.95 -8.01 30.71
C ALA A 153 14.86 -8.39 31.88
N ASN A 154 16.16 -8.58 31.62
CA ASN A 154 17.12 -9.00 32.64
C ASN A 154 17.62 -7.83 33.53
N ALA A 155 17.63 -6.60 33.04
CA ALA A 155 17.94 -5.42 33.86
C ALA A 155 16.90 -5.19 34.97
N ASN A 156 15.61 -5.42 34.67
CA ASN A 156 14.53 -5.32 35.66
C ASN A 156 14.57 -6.43 36.72
N ALA A 157 15.07 -7.63 36.35
CA ALA A 157 15.26 -8.73 37.29
C ALA A 157 16.46 -8.47 38.24
N ASN A 158 17.55 -7.89 37.74
CA ASN A 158 18.75 -7.63 38.54
C ASN A 158 18.63 -6.40 39.46
N ALA A 159 17.78 -5.42 39.13
CA ALA A 159 17.50 -4.28 40.03
C ALA A 159 16.85 -4.72 41.36
N ASN A 160 16.10 -5.83 41.38
CA ASN A 160 15.50 -6.41 42.58
C ASN A 160 16.44 -7.35 43.34
N ALA A 161 17.61 -7.68 42.81
CA ALA A 161 18.60 -8.57 43.44
C ALA A 161 19.79 -7.83 44.08
N SER A 162 20.02 -6.55 43.73
CA SER A 162 21.14 -5.76 44.28
C SER A 162 20.91 -5.15 45.67
N ALA A 163 19.82 -5.51 46.37
CA ALA A 163 19.60 -5.08 47.76
C ALA A 163 20.34 -5.94 48.80
N GLN A 164 20.94 -7.07 48.42
CA GLN A 164 21.70 -7.91 49.34
C GLN A 164 22.97 -8.43 48.67
N THR A 165 24.10 -7.76 48.94
CA THR A 165 25.42 -8.35 49.25
C THR A 165 26.52 -7.33 48.91
N SER A 166 26.79 -6.47 49.88
CA SER A 166 28.10 -5.86 50.04
C SER A 166 29.13 -6.98 50.30
N SER A 167 29.91 -7.33 49.28
CA SER A 167 31.19 -8.02 49.52
C SER A 167 32.20 -7.61 48.46
N ALA A 168 33.07 -6.68 48.87
CA ALA A 168 34.23 -6.25 48.12
C ALA A 168 35.15 -7.43 47.82
N ARG A 169 35.49 -7.64 46.55
CA ARG A 169 36.69 -8.38 46.16
C ARG A 169 37.52 -7.50 45.24
N ILE A 170 38.68 -7.13 45.74
CA ILE A 170 39.75 -6.46 45.01
C ILE A 170 40.29 -7.43 43.96
N ILE A 171 40.36 -7.00 42.69
CA ILE A 171 41.04 -7.71 41.60
C ILE A 171 42.34 -6.94 41.31
N PRO A 172 43.50 -7.61 41.12
CA PRO A 172 44.77 -6.91 40.87
C PRO A 172 44.83 -6.35 39.45
N GLU A 173 45.45 -5.18 39.35
CA GLU A 173 45.70 -4.38 38.15
C GLU A 173 46.58 -5.15 37.14
N ARG A 174 46.08 -5.34 35.91
CA ARG A 174 46.91 -5.76 34.76
C ARG A 174 46.59 -4.88 33.55
N GLU A 175 47.52 -3.95 33.32
CA GLU A 175 47.82 -3.20 32.10
C GLU A 175 46.63 -2.74 31.23
N VAL A 176 46.12 -1.55 31.56
CA VAL A 176 45.13 -0.81 30.77
C VAL A 176 45.78 -0.31 29.48
N ARG A 177 45.50 -0.98 28.36
CA ARG A 177 45.66 -0.36 27.04
C ARG A 177 44.64 0.79 26.94
N PRO A 178 45.02 2.01 26.47
CA PRO A 178 44.07 3.13 26.39
C PRO A 178 42.86 2.75 25.52
N PRO A 179 41.63 3.08 25.94
CA PRO A 179 40.46 2.86 25.11
C PRO A 179 40.58 3.69 23.82
N PRO A 180 40.16 3.16 22.65
CA PRO A 180 40.12 3.94 21.43
C PRO A 180 39.18 5.15 21.60
N PRO A 181 39.43 6.26 20.90
CA PRO A 181 38.65 7.48 21.05
C PRO A 181 37.16 7.19 20.82
N VAL A 182 36.37 7.49 21.84
CA VAL A 182 34.91 7.38 21.82
C VAL A 182 34.40 8.37 20.78
N ARG A 183 33.96 7.86 19.62
CA ARG A 183 33.19 8.69 18.68
C ARG A 183 31.88 9.05 19.38
N PRO A 184 31.43 10.32 19.31
CA PRO A 184 30.17 10.73 19.90
C PRO A 184 29.05 9.85 19.36
N PRO A 185 28.10 9.42 20.21
CA PRO A 185 26.97 8.62 19.77
C PRO A 185 26.20 9.40 18.70
N ARG A 186 26.00 8.79 17.54
CA ARG A 186 24.98 9.30 16.62
C ARG A 186 23.64 9.18 17.33
N PRO A 187 22.72 10.14 17.15
CA PRO A 187 21.38 10.05 17.72
C PRO A 187 20.78 8.68 17.39
N MET A 188 20.15 8.02 18.38
CA MET A 188 19.41 6.78 18.18
C MET A 188 18.23 7.05 17.24
N HIS A 189 18.37 6.73 15.96
CA HIS A 189 17.31 6.93 14.97
C HIS A 189 16.23 5.81 15.03
N GLY A 190 16.62 4.57 15.37
CA GLY A 190 15.69 3.43 15.41
C GLY A 190 14.60 3.47 16.50
N ALA A 191 14.81 4.20 17.61
CA ALA A 191 13.81 4.33 18.67
C ALA A 191 12.74 5.39 18.37
N GLN A 192 13.12 6.44 17.63
CA GLN A 192 12.22 7.49 17.13
C GLN A 192 11.29 6.92 16.05
N HIS A 193 11.82 6.07 15.16
CA HIS A 193 11.08 5.47 14.06
C HIS A 193 9.99 4.48 14.53
N LYS A 194 10.28 3.62 15.52
CA LYS A 194 9.26 2.72 16.10
C LYS A 194 8.14 3.48 16.81
N ARG A 195 8.46 4.56 17.52
CA ARG A 195 7.44 5.40 18.17
C ARG A 195 6.62 6.16 17.14
N LEU A 196 7.24 6.71 16.10
CA LEU A 196 6.57 7.45 15.03
C LEU A 196 5.61 6.55 14.23
N LEU A 197 6.06 5.38 13.80
CA LEU A 197 5.23 4.41 13.09
C LEU A 197 4.06 3.90 13.95
N PHE A 198 4.30 3.61 15.24
CA PHE A 198 3.24 3.19 16.16
C PHE A 198 2.24 4.33 16.41
N THR A 199 2.71 5.58 16.53
CA THR A 199 1.81 6.74 16.66
C THR A 199 0.97 6.96 15.42
N ILE A 200 1.56 6.87 14.20
CA ILE A 200 0.83 7.05 12.94
C ILE A 200 -0.25 5.97 12.78
N ALA A 201 0.08 4.70 13.08
CA ALA A 201 -0.87 3.59 13.04
C ALA A 201 -2.03 3.76 14.02
N VAL A 202 -1.76 4.16 15.27
CA VAL A 202 -2.80 4.38 16.29
C VAL A 202 -3.69 5.57 15.94
N THR A 203 -3.12 6.69 15.47
CA THR A 203 -3.93 7.85 15.04
C THR A 203 -4.78 7.55 13.81
N GLY A 204 -4.26 6.77 12.85
CA GLY A 204 -5.01 6.37 11.66
C GLY A 204 -6.22 5.49 12.00
N ILE A 205 -6.05 4.52 12.91
CA ILE A 205 -7.13 3.64 13.38
C ILE A 205 -8.21 4.45 14.12
N ALA A 206 -7.82 5.39 14.98
CA ALA A 206 -8.77 6.23 15.73
C ALA A 206 -9.62 7.11 14.81
N VAL A 207 -9.03 7.70 13.77
CA VAL A 207 -9.75 8.52 12.78
C VAL A 207 -10.72 7.67 11.96
N MET A 208 -10.30 6.48 11.50
CA MET A 208 -11.17 5.58 10.74
C MET A 208 -12.37 5.09 11.56
N ILE A 209 -12.16 4.72 12.82
CA ILE A 209 -13.25 4.31 13.72
C ILE A 209 -14.18 5.49 13.99
N GLY A 210 -13.63 6.69 14.23
CA GLY A 210 -14.41 7.91 14.44
C GLY A 210 -15.30 8.24 13.24
N SER A 211 -14.78 8.17 12.02
CA SER A 211 -15.56 8.43 10.80
C SER A 211 -16.67 7.40 10.57
N ILE A 212 -16.44 6.12 10.88
CA ILE A 212 -17.46 5.06 10.73
C ILE A 212 -18.58 5.23 11.76
N LEU A 213 -18.26 5.62 13.00
CA LEU A 213 -19.26 5.86 14.04
C LEU A 213 -20.09 7.11 13.73
N PHE A 214 -19.46 8.18 13.24
CA PHE A 214 -20.16 9.43 12.88
C PHE A 214 -21.07 9.26 11.65
N GLN A 215 -20.66 8.47 10.65
CA GLN A 215 -21.53 8.13 9.51
C GLN A 215 -22.77 7.31 9.90
N ARG A 216 -22.71 6.59 11.03
CA ARG A 216 -23.83 5.77 11.52
C ARG A 216 -24.87 6.57 12.29
N GLU A 217 -24.50 7.75 12.80
CA GLU A 217 -25.40 8.68 13.50
C GLU A 217 -26.25 9.53 12.53
N GLU A 218 -25.76 9.82 11.32
CA GLU A 218 -26.49 10.56 10.27
C GLU A 218 -27.48 9.66 9.49
N SER A 219 -27.54 8.36 9.81
CA SER A 219 -28.39 7.37 9.12
C SER A 219 -29.64 6.92 9.91
N PHE A 220 -30.07 7.72 10.90
CA PHE A 220 -31.29 7.47 11.69
C PHE A 220 -32.24 8.66 11.71
#